data_AF-A0A2G2ZZP3-F1
#
_entry.id   AF-A0A2G2ZZP3-F1
#
_cell.length_a   1.000
_cell.length_b   1.000
_cell.length_c   1.000
_cell.angle_alpha   90.00
_cell.angle_beta   90.00
_cell.angle_gamma   90.00
#
_symmetry.space_group_name_H-M   'P 1'
#
loop_
_entity.id
_entity.type
_entity.pdbx_description
1 polymer ?
#
loop_
_entity_poly.entity_id
_entity_poly.type
_entity_poly.pdbx_seq_one_letter_code
_entity_poly.pdbx_strand_id
1 'polypeptide(L)' 'MHASEEDRRFVKKMMIVALWCIQMKPADRPAMNKVVEMLEGDVELLQMPPRPFIAPRDV' A
#
# COMPACT_ATOMS: atom_id res chain seq x y z
N MET A 1 13.37 22.34 1.18
CA MET A 1 12.95 21.46 2.28
C MET A 1 13.43 20.06 1.95
N HIS A 2 14.49 19.58 2.59
CA HIS A 2 15.02 18.23 2.37
C HIS A 2 14.25 17.29 3.30
N ALA A 3 13.38 16.45 2.75
CA ALA A 3 12.75 15.39 3.54
C ALA A 3 13.83 14.40 4.00
N SER A 4 13.81 14.00 5.26
CA SER A 4 14.75 12.99 5.75
C SER A 4 14.47 11.64 5.08
N GLU A 5 15.45 10.75 5.04
CA GLU A 5 15.24 9.39 4.54
C GLU A 5 14.21 8.62 5.38
N GLU A 6 14.07 8.98 6.66
CA GLU A 6 13.03 8.46 7.55
C GLU A 6 11.64 8.94 7.12
N ASP A 7 11.47 10.23 6.80
CA ASP A 7 10.21 10.77 6.26
C ASP A 7 9.82 10.06 4.96
N ARG A 8 10.80 9.83 4.07
CA ARG A 8 10.57 9.13 2.80
C ARG A 8 10.14 7.68 3.02
N ARG A 9 10.75 6.97 3.98
CA ARG A 9 10.36 5.62 4.38
C ARG A 9 8.94 5.59 4.95
N PHE A 10 8.59 6.55 5.81
CA PHE A 10 7.26 6.68 6.38
C PHE A 10 6.21 6.91 5.29
N VAL A 11 6.44 7.88 4.39
CA VAL A 11 5.53 8.17 3.27
C VAL A 11 5.36 6.97 2.37
N LYS A 12 6.46 6.27 2.02
CA LYS A 12 6.40 5.05 1.20
C LYS A 12 5.55 3.97 1.87
N LYS A 13 5.73 3.74 3.17
CA LYS A 13 4.92 2.78 3.95
C LYS A 13 3.44 3.14 3.90
N MET A 14 3.11 4.40 4.20
CA MET A 14 1.74 4.90 4.21
C MET A 14 1.08 4.77 2.83
N MET A 15 1.80 5.06 1.75
CA MET A 15 1.29 4.89 0.39
C MET A 15 0.99 3.42 0.07
N ILE A 16 1.89 2.49 0.41
CA ILE A 16 1.66 1.06 0.14
C ILE A 16 0.44 0.55 0.92
N VAL A 17 0.33 0.89 2.21
CA VAL A 17 -0.82 0.50 3.04
C VAL A 17 -2.12 1.11 2.49
N ALA A 18 -2.12 2.38 2.12
CA ALA A 18 -3.28 3.03 1.52
C ALA A 18 -3.71 2.34 0.22
N LEU A 19 -2.76 2.00 -0.66
CA LEU A 19 -3.03 1.29 -1.91
C LEU A 19 -3.64 -0.11 -1.69
N TRP A 20 -3.29 -0.79 -0.60
CA TRP A 20 -3.96 -2.04 -0.19
C TRP A 20 -5.39 -1.80 0.30
N CYS A 21 -5.63 -0.76 1.08
CA CYS A 21 -6.96 -0.46 1.65
C CYS A 21 -7.98 0.03 0.61
N ILE A 22 -7.53 0.73 -0.44
CA ILE A 22 -8.41 1.30 -1.47
C ILE A 22 -8.67 0.36 -2.67
N GLN A 23 -8.28 -0.92 -2.58
CA GLN A 23 -8.49 -1.89 -3.66
C GLN A 23 -9.97 -1.94 -4.08
N MET A 24 -10.19 -2.01 -5.40
CA MET A 24 -11.54 -2.03 -5.98
C MET A 24 -12.30 -3.29 -5.57
N LYS A 25 -11.62 -4.44 -5.56
CA LYS A 25 -12.19 -5.70 -5.12
C LYS A 25 -12.10 -5.80 -3.59
N PRO A 26 -13.23 -5.96 -2.87
CA PRO A 26 -13.22 -6.04 -1.41
C PRO A 26 -12.37 -7.20 -0.88
N ALA A 27 -12.31 -8.32 -1.60
CA ALA A 27 -11.52 -9.50 -1.22
C ALA A 27 -10.00 -9.27 -1.27
N ASP A 28 -9.55 -8.24 -1.98
CA ASP A 28 -8.12 -7.91 -2.07
C ASP A 28 -7.70 -6.91 -0.99
N ARG A 29 -8.65 -6.39 -0.20
CA ARG A 29 -8.35 -5.50 0.92
C ARG A 29 -7.90 -6.33 2.12
N PRO A 30 -6.82 -5.93 2.81
CA PRO A 30 -6.40 -6.60 4.03
C PRO A 30 -7.41 -6.40 5.16
N ALA A 31 -7.49 -7.38 6.06
CA ALA A 31 -8.19 -7.21 7.33
C ALA A 31 -7.50 -6.15 8.21
N MET A 32 -8.24 -5.51 9.10
CA MET A 32 -7.73 -4.36 9.87
C MET A 32 -6.53 -4.73 10.77
N ASN A 33 -6.50 -5.94 11.33
CA ASN A 33 -5.36 -6.43 12.09
C ASN A 33 -4.09 -6.51 11.22
N LYS A 34 -4.22 -6.89 9.95
CA LYS A 34 -3.09 -6.91 9.01
C LYS A 34 -2.64 -5.49 8.65
N VAL A 35 -3.58 -4.55 8.52
CA VAL A 35 -3.24 -3.13 8.31
C VAL A 35 -2.42 -2.58 9.47
N VAL A 36 -2.80 -2.88 10.72
CA VAL A 36 -2.01 -2.49 11.91
C VAL A 36 -0.62 -3.10 11.86
N GLU A 37 -0.51 -4.40 11.59
CA GLU A 37 0.79 -5.08 11.44
C GLU A 37 1.68 -4.43 10.36
N MET A 38 1.10 -4.03 9.23
CA MET A 38 1.83 -3.35 8.15
C MET A 38 2.31 -1.95 8.55
N LEU A 39 1.55 -1.22 9.37
CA LEU A 39 1.91 0.12 9.84
C LEU A 39 3.05 0.08 10.86
N GLU A 40 2.99 -0.90 11.76
CA GLU A 40 3.99 -1.12 12.81
C GLU A 40 5.27 -1.80 12.28
N GLY A 41 5.15 -2.63 11.23
CA GLY A 41 6.26 -3.36 10.61
C GLY A 41 7.18 -2.53 9.69
N ASP A 42 8.22 -3.15 9.14
CA ASP A 42 9.20 -2.48 8.25
C ASP A 42 8.65 -2.31 6.82
N VAL A 43 8.89 -1.13 6.24
CA VAL A 43 8.52 -0.79 4.85
C VAL A 43 9.19 -1.72 3.82
N GLU A 44 10.40 -2.23 4.09
CA GLU A 44 11.09 -3.13 3.15
C GLU A 44 10.44 -4.53 3.08
N LEU A 45 9.62 -4.89 4.07
CA LEU A 45 8.88 -6.15 4.09
C LEU A 45 7.51 -6.01 3.39
N LEU A 46 7.07 -4.79 3.09
CA LEU A 46 5.79 -4.55 2.44
C LEU A 46 5.89 -4.80 0.93
N GLN A 47 4.98 -5.64 0.43
CA GLN A 47 4.81 -5.87 -1.00
C GLN A 47 3.80 -4.88 -1.58
N MET A 48 4.00 -4.54 -2.86
CA MET A 48 3.04 -3.74 -3.61
C MET A 48 1.71 -4.49 -3.75
N PRO A 49 0.56 -3.82 -3.58
CA PRO A 49 -0.74 -4.44 -3.81
C PRO A 49 -0.94 -4.82 -5.28
N PRO A 50 -1.91 -5.71 -5.55
CA PRO A 50 -2.31 -6.01 -6.91
C PRO A 50 -2.71 -4.73 -7.65
N ARG A 51 -2.38 -4.67 -8.94
CA ARG A 51 -2.81 -3.54 -9.78
C ARG A 51 -4.32 -3.56 -9.88
N PRO A 52 -5.00 -2.42 -9.68
CA PRO A 52 -6.44 -2.34 -9.91
C PRO A 52 -6.72 -2.69 -11.37
N PHE A 53 -7.61 -3.66 -11.60
CA PHE A 53 -8.07 -4.04 -12.93
C PHE A 53 -8.96 -2.93 -13.50
N ILE A 54 -8.35 -1.87 -14.04
CA ILE A 54 -9.02 -0.92 -14.92
C ILE A 54 -8.08 -0.58 -16.08
N ALA A 55 -8.12 -1.44 -17.10
CA ALA A 55 -8.17 -1.04 -18.49
C ALA A 55 -8.86 -2.18 -19.25
N PRO A 56 -9.97 -1.95 -19.99
CA PRO A 56 -10.27 -2.78 -21.13
C PRO A 56 -9.00 -2.82 -21.99
N ARG A 57 -8.57 -4.00 -22.43
CA ARG A 57 -7.60 -4.08 -23.52
C ARG A 57 -8.20 -3.31 -24.69
N ASP A 58 -7.34 -2.58 -25.38
CA ASP A 58 -7.63 -1.84 -26.60
C ASP A 58 -8.68 -2.58 -27.45
N VAL A 59 -9.84 -1.94 -27.67
CA VAL A 59 -10.82 -2.36 -28.69
C VAL A 59 -10.45 -1.65 -29.98
#